data_AF-A0A3B0S6P3-F1
#
_entry.id   AF-A0A3B0S6P3-F1
#
_cell.length_a   1.000
_cell.length_b   1.000
_cell.length_c   1.000
_cell.angle_alpha   90.00
_cell.angle_beta   90.00
_cell.angle_gamma   90.00
#
_symmetry.space_group_name_H-M   'P 1'
#
loop_
_entity.id
_entity.type
_entity.pdbx_description
1 polymer ?
#
loop_
_entity_poly.entity_id
_entity_poly.type
_entity_poly.pdbx_seq_one_letter_code
_entity_poly.pdbx_strand_id
1 'polypeptide(L)'
;MTKMTDTPLEELEPGDALQSLDEDNRLTDEFVRSVSDAVEAKNSNLAQELVNPLHNADIADLFELVDEDERPPLAEALGDLVSADVIAEMNEHVREDLIEILEPG
;
A
#
# COMPACT_ATOMS: atom_id res chain seq x y z
N MET A 1 40.72 -23.80 -25.40
CA MET A 1 39.40 -23.18 -25.58
C MET A 1 38.65 -23.33 -24.27
N THR A 2 38.82 -22.37 -23.36
CA THR A 2 38.04 -22.26 -22.13
C THR A 2 36.60 -21.98 -22.54
N LYS A 3 35.69 -22.92 -22.30
CA LYS A 3 34.28 -22.66 -22.51
C LYS A 3 33.80 -21.68 -21.44
N MET A 4 33.18 -20.61 -21.94
CA MET A 4 32.47 -19.58 -21.21
C MET A 4 31.58 -20.18 -20.13
N THR A 5 31.68 -19.59 -18.95
CA THR A 5 30.67 -19.65 -17.90
C THR A 5 29.37 -19.07 -18.46
N ASP A 6 28.43 -19.94 -18.78
CA ASP A 6 27.03 -19.55 -18.88
C ASP A 6 26.43 -19.85 -17.51
N THR A 7 26.70 -18.95 -16.56
CA THR A 7 25.89 -18.86 -15.36
C THR A 7 24.56 -18.32 -15.88
N PRO A 8 23.43 -19.06 -15.77
CA PRO A 8 22.15 -18.45 -16.01
C PRO A 8 22.06 -17.31 -15.00
N LEU A 9 21.88 -16.09 -15.50
CA LEU A 9 21.31 -15.05 -14.67
C LEU A 9 20.01 -15.67 -14.16
N GLU A 10 19.97 -16.03 -12.88
CA GLU A 10 18.74 -16.34 -12.19
C GLU A 10 17.96 -15.03 -12.20
N GLU A 11 17.25 -14.83 -13.31
CA GLU A 11 16.15 -13.92 -13.48
C GLU A 11 15.29 -14.15 -12.25
N LEU A 12 15.30 -13.19 -11.32
CA LEU A 12 14.52 -13.30 -10.09
C LEU A 12 13.10 -13.66 -10.52
N GLU A 13 12.69 -14.89 -10.21
CA GLU A 13 11.36 -15.38 -10.54
C GLU A 13 10.36 -14.34 -10.01
N PRO A 14 9.36 -13.91 -10.79
CA PRO A 14 8.37 -12.91 -10.35
C PRO A 14 7.39 -13.49 -9.30
N GLY A 15 7.88 -14.35 -8.42
CA GLY A 15 7.13 -15.09 -7.40
C GLY A 15 7.19 -14.48 -6.00
N ASP A 16 7.83 -13.33 -5.80
CA ASP A 16 7.89 -12.62 -4.50
C ASP A 16 7.42 -11.15 -4.58
N ALA A 17 6.92 -10.72 -5.74
CA ALA A 17 6.13 -9.50 -5.81
C ALA A 17 4.74 -9.86 -5.26
N LEU A 18 4.44 -9.46 -4.02
CA LEU A 18 3.08 -9.49 -3.47
C LEU A 18 2.11 -9.04 -4.57
N GLN A 19 1.22 -9.93 -5.00
CA GLN A 19 0.19 -9.55 -5.95
C GLN A 19 -0.73 -8.58 -5.21
N SER A 20 -0.64 -7.30 -5.54
CA SER A 20 -1.44 -6.28 -4.86
C SER A 20 -2.93 -6.49 -5.12
N LEU A 21 -3.28 -6.98 -6.32
CA LEU A 21 -4.65 -7.19 -6.76
C LEU A 21 -4.94 -8.66 -7.05
N ASP A 22 -6.16 -9.10 -6.73
CA ASP A 22 -6.70 -10.41 -7.09
C ASP A 22 -7.30 -10.45 -8.51
N GLU A 23 -7.91 -11.57 -8.88
CA GLU A 23 -8.54 -11.77 -10.21
C GLU A 23 -9.72 -10.82 -10.47
N ASP A 24 -10.32 -10.26 -9.42
CA ASP A 24 -11.44 -9.31 -9.47
C ASP A 24 -10.96 -7.84 -9.36
N ASN A 25 -9.65 -7.59 -9.44
CA ASN A 25 -9.03 -6.27 -9.30
C ASN A 25 -9.28 -5.65 -7.91
N ARG A 26 -9.30 -6.46 -6.86
CA ARG A 26 -9.36 -6.02 -5.45
C ARG A 26 -8.04 -6.22 -4.75
N LEU A 27 -7.75 -5.39 -3.75
CA LEU A 27 -6.57 -5.59 -2.91
C LEU A 27 -6.59 -6.98 -2.25
N THR A 28 -5.48 -7.70 -2.32
CA THR A 28 -5.34 -8.99 -1.65
C THR A 28 -5.15 -8.81 -0.15
N ASP A 29 -5.67 -9.75 0.66
CA ASP A 29 -5.44 -9.76 2.11
C ASP A 29 -3.95 -9.73 2.47
N GLU A 30 -3.11 -10.37 1.65
CA GLU A 30 -1.66 -10.43 1.86
C GLU A 30 -1.01 -9.06 1.65
N PHE A 31 -1.45 -8.33 0.63
CA PHE A 31 -0.97 -6.98 0.38
C PHE A 31 -1.40 -6.01 1.49
N VAL A 32 -2.68 -6.04 1.89
CA VAL A 32 -3.18 -5.21 3.00
C VAL A 32 -2.38 -5.47 4.28
N ARG A 33 -2.19 -6.74 4.65
CA ARG A 33 -1.36 -7.12 5.82
C ARG A 33 0.07 -6.62 5.70
N SER A 34 0.68 -6.72 4.52
CA SER A 34 2.07 -6.27 4.32
C SER A 34 2.22 -4.75 4.50
N VAL A 35 1.23 -3.97 4.09
CA VAL A 35 1.21 -2.52 4.36
C VAL A 35 0.99 -2.26 5.86
N SER A 36 0.02 -2.91 6.50
CA SER A 36 -0.22 -2.79 7.94
C SER A 36 1.01 -3.17 8.77
N ASP A 37 1.70 -4.26 8.44
CA ASP A 37 2.93 -4.71 9.10
C ASP A 37 4.06 -3.67 8.96
N ALA A 38 4.18 -3.03 7.78
CA ALA A 38 5.15 -1.96 7.57
C ALA A 38 4.83 -0.72 8.42
N VAL A 39 3.55 -0.37 8.55
CA VAL A 39 3.07 0.72 9.41
C VAL A 39 3.33 0.40 10.89
N GLU A 40 2.98 -0.81 11.36
CA GLU A 40 3.22 -1.25 12.75
C GLU A 40 4.72 -1.24 13.10
N ALA A 41 5.56 -1.67 12.16
CA ALA A 41 7.01 -1.63 12.28
C ALA A 41 7.62 -0.20 12.18
N LYS A 42 6.78 0.84 12.01
CA LYS A 42 7.17 2.24 11.79
C LYS A 42 8.10 2.43 10.59
N ASN A 43 7.94 1.59 9.57
CA ASN A 43 8.69 1.64 8.34
C ASN A 43 7.88 2.34 7.24
N SER A 44 7.71 3.66 7.39
CA SER A 44 6.95 4.49 6.44
C SER A 44 7.52 4.42 5.02
N ASN A 45 8.84 4.25 4.86
CA ASN A 45 9.44 4.09 3.54
C ASN A 45 8.90 2.85 2.82
N LEU A 46 8.85 1.70 3.51
CA LEU A 46 8.31 0.47 2.92
C LEU A 46 6.81 0.59 2.64
N ALA A 47 6.04 1.17 3.56
CA ALA A 47 4.60 1.39 3.35
C ALA A 47 4.36 2.26 2.10
N GLN A 48 5.12 3.34 1.93
CA GLN A 48 5.06 4.20 0.75
C GLN A 48 5.49 3.47 -0.52
N GLU A 49 6.60 2.71 -0.48
CA GLU A 49 7.08 1.93 -1.63
C GLU A 49 6.05 0.90 -2.12
N LEU A 50 5.32 0.26 -1.21
CA LEU A 50 4.28 -0.72 -1.53
C LEU A 50 3.07 -0.09 -2.23
N VAL A 51 2.62 1.09 -1.77
CA VAL A 51 1.40 1.72 -2.32
C VAL A 51 1.66 2.64 -3.50
N ASN A 52 2.89 3.12 -3.71
CA ASN A 52 3.23 4.04 -4.79
C ASN A 52 2.90 3.53 -6.22
N PRO A 53 2.92 2.21 -6.52
CA PRO A 53 2.45 1.67 -7.80
C PRO A 53 0.92 1.63 -7.97
N LEU A 54 0.14 1.82 -6.89
CA LEU A 54 -1.32 1.70 -6.90
C LEU A 54 -2.00 2.93 -7.51
N HIS A 55 -3.23 2.76 -8.00
CA HIS A 55 -4.07 3.89 -8.34
C HIS A 55 -4.64 4.55 -7.08
N ASN A 56 -5.06 5.81 -7.20
CA ASN A 56 -5.67 6.54 -6.08
C ASN A 56 -6.88 5.81 -5.48
N ALA A 57 -7.70 5.16 -6.31
CA ALA A 57 -8.85 4.37 -5.85
C ALA A 57 -8.42 3.14 -5.03
N ASP A 58 -7.34 2.46 -5.42
CA ASP A 58 -6.83 1.32 -4.68
C ASP A 58 -6.23 1.76 -3.32
N ILE A 59 -5.59 2.93 -3.27
CA ILE A 59 -5.14 3.53 -2.00
C ILE A 59 -6.35 3.89 -1.12
N ALA A 60 -7.43 4.41 -1.71
CA ALA A 60 -8.67 4.67 -0.97
C ALA A 60 -9.26 3.36 -0.42
N ASP A 61 -9.36 2.30 -1.22
CA ASP A 61 -9.82 0.98 -0.81
C ASP A 61 -9.02 0.43 0.37
N LEU A 62 -7.69 0.65 0.41
CA LEU A 62 -6.87 0.26 1.55
C LEU A 62 -7.37 0.88 2.87
N PHE A 63 -7.74 2.16 2.88
CA PHE A 63 -8.29 2.82 4.07
C PHE A 63 -9.68 2.28 4.46
N GLU A 64 -10.44 1.74 3.50
CA GLU A 64 -11.73 1.10 3.77
C GLU A 64 -11.60 -0.32 4.33
N LEU A 65 -10.49 -1.00 4.03
CA LEU A 65 -10.22 -2.38 4.43
C LEU A 65 -9.59 -2.51 5.82
N VAL A 66 -8.88 -1.49 6.30
CA VAL A 66 -8.29 -1.48 7.64
C VAL A 66 -9.29 -1.00 8.70
N ASP A 67 -9.06 -1.41 9.95
CA ASP A 67 -9.90 -0.98 11.07
C ASP A 67 -9.72 0.53 11.35
N GLU A 68 -10.72 1.16 11.97
CA GLU A 68 -10.76 2.61 12.21
C GLU A 68 -9.53 3.12 13.00
N ASP A 69 -9.04 2.34 13.97
CA ASP A 69 -7.87 2.67 14.78
C ASP A 69 -6.53 2.49 14.05
N GLU A 70 -6.52 1.78 12.92
CA GLU A 70 -5.35 1.64 12.05
C GLU A 70 -5.23 2.78 11.02
N ARG A 71 -6.32 3.53 10.76
CA ARG A 71 -6.31 4.63 9.78
C ARG A 71 -5.38 5.79 10.16
N PRO A 72 -5.32 6.30 11.40
CA PRO A 72 -4.39 7.36 11.76
C PRO A 72 -2.91 7.00 11.51
N PRO A 73 -2.36 5.86 12.00
CA PRO A 73 -0.98 5.52 11.73
C PRO A 73 -0.71 5.20 10.25
N LEU A 74 -1.70 4.67 9.52
CA LEU A 74 -1.59 4.50 8.06
C LEU A 74 -1.47 5.86 7.35
N ALA A 75 -2.35 6.81 7.68
CA ALA A 75 -2.31 8.16 7.12
C ALA A 75 -0.98 8.88 7.40
N GLU A 76 -0.48 8.76 8.64
CA GLU A 76 0.83 9.31 9.03
C GLU A 76 1.97 8.67 8.22
N ALA A 77 1.94 7.34 8.03
CA ALA A 77 2.98 6.63 7.30
C ALA A 77 2.99 6.95 5.80
N LEU A 78 1.82 7.14 5.19
CA LEU A 78 1.69 7.45 3.76
C LEU A 78 1.90 8.94 3.46
N GLY A 79 1.61 9.83 4.41
CA GLY A 79 1.89 11.26 4.31
C GLY A 79 1.31 11.89 3.04
N ASP A 80 2.15 12.51 2.21
CA ASP A 80 1.75 13.23 0.98
C ASP A 80 1.08 12.33 -0.08
N LEU A 81 1.20 11.00 0.03
CA LEU A 81 0.47 10.08 -0.85
C LEU A 81 -1.04 10.09 -0.58
N VAL A 82 -1.46 10.50 0.63
CA VAL A 82 -2.87 10.72 0.99
C VAL A 82 -3.32 12.08 0.44
N SER A 83 -3.35 12.17 -0.88
CA SER A 83 -3.71 13.40 -1.60
C SER A 83 -5.21 13.65 -1.58
N ALA A 84 -5.62 14.88 -1.95
CA ALA A 84 -7.03 15.23 -2.10
C ALA A 84 -7.77 14.32 -3.09
N ASP A 85 -7.07 13.82 -4.12
CA ASP A 85 -7.65 12.90 -5.10
C ASP A 85 -7.91 11.52 -4.46
N VAL A 86 -6.99 11.00 -3.64
CA VAL A 86 -7.20 9.75 -2.89
C VAL A 86 -8.38 9.90 -1.91
N ILE A 87 -8.43 11.00 -1.17
CA ILE A 87 -9.52 11.30 -0.23
C ILE A 87 -10.88 11.40 -0.96
N ALA A 88 -10.90 11.92 -2.19
CA ALA A 88 -12.11 12.04 -2.98
C ALA A 88 -12.67 10.69 -3.46
N GLU A 89 -11.82 9.67 -3.64
CA GLU A 89 -12.24 8.32 -4.03
C GLU A 89 -12.83 7.50 -2.86
N MET A 90 -12.53 7.86 -1.60
CA MET A 90 -13.05 7.17 -0.42
C MET A 90 -14.57 7.28 -0.28
N ASN A 91 -15.18 6.26 0.32
CA ASN A 91 -16.55 6.34 0.79
C ASN A 91 -16.73 7.44 1.86
N GLU A 92 -17.97 7.90 2.05
CA GLU A 92 -18.28 9.06 2.90
C GLU A 92 -17.81 8.88 4.35
N HIS A 93 -18.04 7.71 4.94
CA HIS A 93 -17.68 7.44 6.33
C HIS A 93 -16.17 7.45 6.54
N VAL A 94 -15.41 6.75 5.71
CA VAL A 94 -13.94 6.67 5.82
C VAL A 94 -13.32 8.04 5.57
N ARG A 95 -13.86 8.80 4.60
CA ARG A 95 -13.42 10.17 4.33
C ARG A 95 -13.65 11.10 5.52
N GLU A 96 -14.80 11.04 6.16
CA GLU A 96 -15.11 11.85 7.34
C GLU A 96 -14.13 11.55 8.48
N ASP A 97 -13.94 10.26 8.80
CA ASP A 97 -13.00 9.83 9.85
C ASP A 97 -11.57 10.32 9.55
N LEU A 98 -11.13 10.24 8.29
CA LEU A 98 -9.80 10.69 7.90
C LEU A 98 -9.64 12.22 7.94
N ILE A 99 -10.68 12.99 7.58
CA ILE A 99 -10.64 14.45 7.69
C ILE A 99 -10.48 14.86 9.15
N GLU A 100 -11.20 14.23 10.09
CA GLU A 100 -11.05 14.52 11.52
C GLU A 100 -9.62 14.26 12.03
N ILE A 101 -8.93 13.26 11.46
CA ILE A 101 -7.52 12.96 11.77
C ILE A 101 -6.58 14.04 11.20
N LEU A 102 -6.85 14.54 9.99
CA LEU A 102 -6.00 15.50 9.28
C LEU A 102 -6.23 16.95 9.69
N GLU A 103 -7.33 17.27 10.37
CA GLU A 103 -7.56 18.61 10.89
C GLU A 103 -6.46 19.02 11.87
N PRO A 104 -5.70 20.10 11.61
CA PRO A 104 -4.75 20.60 12.58
C PRO A 104 -5.53 21.15 13.77
N GLY A 105 -5.36 20.53 14.94
CA GLY A 105 -5.91 21.02 16.22
C GLY A 105 -5.49 22.45 16.57
#